data_AF-A0A1H1ZUX8-F1
#
_entry.id   AF-A0A1H1ZUX8-F1
#
_cell.length_a   1.000
_cell.length_b   1.000
_cell.length_c   1.000
_cell.angle_alpha   90.00
_cell.angle_beta   90.00
_cell.angle_gamma   90.00
#
_symmetry.space_group_name_H-M   'P 1'
#
loop_
_entity.id
_entity.type
_entity.pdbx_description
1 polymer ?
#
loop_
_entity_poly.entity_id
_entity_poly.type
_entity_poly.pdbx_seq_one_letter_code
_entity_poly.pdbx_strand_id
1 'polypeptide(L)' 'MQSRLLIKELEDAGWTLDRVTGSHHIFRHRYNPNTIPVPHPKKDLPVGMVKSIRRRAGLYNPPARYEGDP' A
#
# COMPACT_ATOMS: atom_id res chain seq x y z
N MET A 1 -11.65 2.66 -7.53
CA MET A 1 -10.48 1.75 -7.67
C MET A 1 -10.77 0.44 -6.95
N GLN A 2 -10.53 -0.72 -7.57
CA GLN A 2 -10.75 -2.01 -6.90
C GLN A 2 -9.63 -2.32 -5.90
N SER A 3 -9.97 -2.83 -4.70
CA SER A 3 -8.98 -3.22 -3.68
C SER A 3 -7.92 -4.20 -4.20
N ARG A 4 -8.31 -5.15 -5.06
CA ARG A 4 -7.37 -6.10 -5.71
C ARG A 4 -6.28 -5.41 -6.53
N LEU A 5 -6.62 -4.32 -7.23
CA LEU A 5 -5.64 -3.58 -8.03
C LEU A 5 -4.66 -2.82 -7.13
N LEU A 6 -5.15 -2.25 -6.02
CA LEU A 6 -4.29 -1.54 -5.08
C LEU A 6 -3.34 -2.51 -4.33
N ILE A 7 -3.83 -3.71 -4.00
CA ILE A 7 -2.99 -4.76 -3.42
C ILE A 7 -1.88 -5.15 -4.39
N LYS A 8 -2.21 -5.36 -5.66
CA LYS A 8 -1.21 -5.68 -6.69
C LYS A 8 -0.15 -4.59 -6.83
N GLU A 9 -0.56 -3.31 -6.84
CA GLU A 9 0.39 -2.18 -6.87
C GLU A 9 1.34 -2.16 -5.66
N LEU A 10 0.84 -2.52 -4.47
CA LEU A 10 1.65 -2.62 -3.27
C LEU A 10 2.65 -3.78 -3.38
N GLU A 11 2.20 -4.95 -3.83
CA GLU A 11 3.03 -6.14 -4.04
C GLU A 11 4.14 -5.89 -5.06
N ASP A 12 3.81 -5.25 -6.19
CA ASP A 12 4.78 -4.87 -7.23
C ASP A 12 5.83 -3.86 -6.69
N ALA A 13 5.45 -3.06 -5.69
CA ALA A 13 6.34 -2.14 -4.98
C ALA A 13 7.10 -2.79 -3.81
N GLY A 14 7.04 -4.12 -3.67
CA GLY A 14 7.77 -4.87 -2.64
C GLY A 14 7.08 -4.94 -1.28
N TRP A 15 5.84 -4.48 -1.15
CA TRP A 15 5.05 -4.67 0.06
C TRP A 15 4.52 -6.10 0.13
N THR A 16 4.59 -6.70 1.31
CA THR A 16 4.09 -8.05 1.55
C THR A 16 2.96 -8.04 2.57
N LEU A 17 2.00 -8.95 2.39
CA LEU A 17 0.93 -9.16 3.36
C LEU A 17 1.52 -9.74 4.66
N ASP A 18 1.37 -9.03 5.76
CA ASP A 18 1.84 -9.43 7.09
C ASP A 18 0.76 -10.25 7.81
N ARG A 19 -0.44 -9.66 7.94
CA ARG A 19 -1.57 -10.26 8.66
C ARG A 19 -2.90 -9.70 8.17
N VAL A 20 -3.96 -10.44 8.46
CA VAL A 20 -5.33 -10.04 8.14
C VAL A 20 -6.16 -10.02 9.41
N THR A 21 -6.82 -8.90 9.68
CA THR A 21 -7.76 -8.73 10.79
C THR A 21 -9.13 -8.36 10.22
N GLY A 22 -10.01 -9.36 10.10
CA GLY A 22 -11.32 -9.20 9.46
C GLY A 22 -11.17 -8.76 8.00
N SER A 23 -11.70 -7.59 7.65
CA SER A 23 -11.59 -7.02 6.30
C SER A 23 -10.35 -6.15 6.09
N HIS A 24 -9.45 -6.03 7.07
CA HIS A 24 -8.24 -5.21 6.96
C HIS A 24 -7.02 -6.10 6.72
N HIS A 25 -6.41 -5.95 5.55
CA HIS A 25 -5.18 -6.62 5.16
C HIS A 25 -4.02 -5.67 5.47
N ILE A 26 -3.12 -6.08 6.35
CA ILE A 26 -2.00 -5.26 6.80
C ILE A 26 -0.77 -5.63 5.96
N PHE A 27 -0.22 -4.65 5.25
CA PHE A 27 0.98 -4.80 4.45
C PHE A 27 2.20 -4.22 5.17
N ARG A 28 3.35 -4.86 5.02
CA ARG A 28 4.65 -4.40 5.53
C ARG A 28 5.67 -4.31 4.38
N HIS A 29 6.69 -3.47 4.52
CA HIS A 29 7.78 -3.36 3.57
C HIS A 29 9.11 -3.54 4.29
N ARG A 30 10.10 -4.16 3.64
CA ARG A 30 11.41 -4.44 4.27
C ARG A 30 12.16 -3.18 4.71
N TYR A 31 11.98 -2.08 3.96
CA TYR A 31 12.67 -0.80 4.20
C TYR A 31 11.77 0.27 4.82
N ASN A 32 10.47 0.00 5.01
CA ASN A 32 9.56 0.93 5.66
C ASN A 32 9.05 0.32 6.97
N PRO A 33 9.35 0.90 8.14
CA PRO A 33 8.90 0.38 9.42
C PRO A 33 7.38 0.49 9.60
N ASN A 34 6.70 1.33 8.80
CA ASN A 34 5.27 1.53 8.90
C ASN A 34 4.49 0.47 8.13
N THR A 35 3.43 -0.07 8.74
CA THR A 35 2.48 -0.96 8.06
C THR A 35 1.33 -0.20 7.42
N ILE A 36 0.80 -0.72 6.31
CA ILE A 36 -0.33 -0.13 5.58
C ILE A 36 -1.55 -1.04 5.68
N PRO A 37 -2.65 -0.60 6.33
CA PRO A 37 -3.92 -1.32 6.29
C PRO A 37 -4.66 -1.03 4.98
N VAL A 38 -5.08 -2.09 4.28
CA VAL A 38 -5.92 -2.04 3.08
C VAL A 38 -7.23 -2.77 3.35
N PRO A 39 -8.39 -2.12 3.21
CA PRO A 39 -9.68 -2.81 3.34
C PRO A 39 -9.94 -3.68 2.11
N HIS A 40 -10.07 -4.98 2.31
CA HIS A 40 -10.39 -5.97 1.29
C HIS A 40 -11.30 -7.06 1.89
N PRO A 41 -12.37 -7.50 1.18
CA PRO A 41 -12.73 -7.16 -0.19
C PRO A 41 -13.52 -5.85 -0.32
N LYS A 42 -13.08 -4.96 -1.23
CA LYS A 42 -13.81 -3.75 -1.65
C LYS A 42 -13.76 -3.57 -3.16
N LYS A 43 -14.93 -3.43 -3.79
CA LYS A 43 -15.07 -3.17 -5.24
C LYS A 43 -14.72 -1.75 -5.61
N ASP A 44 -15.03 -0.79 -4.75
CA ASP A 44 -14.64 0.60 -4.95
C ASP A 44 -14.06 1.21 -3.67
N LEU A 45 -12.80 1.63 -3.77
CA LEU A 45 -12.09 2.37 -2.73
C LEU A 45 -12.20 3.87 -3.04
N PRO A 46 -12.57 4.70 -2.04
CA PRO A 46 -12.59 6.14 -2.20
C PRO A 46 -11.24 6.68 -2.68
N VAL A 47 -11.24 7.63 -3.62
CA VAL A 47 -10.01 8.23 -4.17
C VAL A 47 -9.08 8.77 -3.08
N GLY A 48 -9.63 9.39 -2.04
CA GLY A 48 -8.84 9.91 -0.91
C GLY A 48 -8.09 8.80 -0.15
N MET A 49 -8.73 7.64 0.01
CA MET A 49 -8.12 6.47 0.65
C MET A 49 -6.97 5.92 -0.21
N VAL A 50 -7.22 5.75 -1.51
CA VAL A 50 -6.19 5.27 -2.46
C VAL A 50 -4.99 6.21 -2.49
N LYS A 51 -5.23 7.53 -2.56
CA LYS A 51 -4.16 8.55 -2.52
C LYS A 51 -3.37 8.50 -1.21
N SER A 52 -4.04 8.35 -0.07
CA SER A 52 -3.38 8.24 1.24
C SER A 52 -2.51 6.99 1.33
N ILE A 53 -3.02 5.85 0.85
CA ILE A 53 -2.29 4.57 0.81
C ILE A 53 -1.07 4.69 -0.09
N ARG A 54 -1.23 5.15 -1.33
CA ARG A 54 -0.11 5.34 -2.27
C ARG A 54 0.95 6.27 -1.72
N ARG A 55 0.57 7.37 -1.06
CA ARG A 55 1.52 8.29 -0.42
C ARG A 55 2.31 7.60 0.70
N ARG A 56 1.65 6.81 1.56
CA ARG A 56 2.34 6.03 2.61
C ARG A 56 3.22 4.93 2.03
N ALA A 57 2.83 4.38 0.88
CA ALA A 57 3.55 3.33 0.17
C ALA A 57 4.73 3.84 -0.67
N GLY A 58 4.95 5.16 -0.75
CA GLY A 58 5.96 5.74 -1.65
C GLY A 58 5.59 5.73 -3.13
N LEU A 59 4.33 5.40 -3.48
CA LEU A 59 3.83 5.27 -4.85
C LEU A 59 3.26 6.59 -5.43
N TYR A 60 3.41 7.71 -4.73
CA TYR A 60 2.91 9.02 -5.17
C TYR A 60 4.07 9.95 -5.54
N ASN A 61 4.17 10.30 -6.83
CA ASN A 61 5.11 11.28 -7.39
C ASN A 61 4.82 12.70 -6.83
N PRO A 62 5.81 13.58 -6.52
CA PRO A 62 7.16 13.71 -7.06
C PRO A 62 8.14 12.70 -6.43
N PRO A 63 9.35 12.50 -7.01
CA PRO A 63 10.32 11.59 -6.43
C PRO A 63 10.69 12.09 -5.04
N ALA A 64 10.10 11.49 -4.00
CA ALA A 64 10.74 11.45 -2.71
C ALA A 64 12.02 10.66 -2.96
N ARG A 65 13.13 11.38 -3.02
CA ARG A 65 14.48 10.84 -3.10
C ARG A 65 14.64 9.80 -2.00
N TYR A 66 14.40 8.53 -2.32
CA TYR A 66 15.02 7.43 -1.61
C TYR A 66 16.42 7.29 -2.22
N GLU A 67 17.26 8.29 -1.93
CA GLU A 67 18.71 8.11 -1.98
C GLU A 67 19.02 7.03 -0.93
N GLY A 68 19.11 5.77 -1.34
CA GLY A 68 19.52 4.70 -0.43
C GLY A 68 18.79 3.36 -0.53
N ASP A 69 17.90 3.15 -1.52
CA ASP A 69 17.63 1.76 -1.93
C ASP A 69 18.79 1.28 -2.81
N PRO A 70 19.49 0.17 -2.47
CA PRO A 70 20.59 -0.36 -3.27
C PRO A 70 20.14 -0.87 -4.64
#